data_AF-A0A654U912-F1
#
_entry.id   AF-A0A654U912-F1
#
_cell.length_a   1.000
_cell.length_b   1.000
_cell.length_c   1.000
_cell.angle_alpha   90.00
_cell.angle_beta   90.00
_cell.angle_gamma   90.00
#
_symmetry.space_group_name_H-M   'P 1'
#
loop_
_entity.id
_entity.type
_entity.pdbx_description
1 polymer ?
#
loop_
_entity_poly.entity_id
_entity_poly.type
_entity_poly.pdbx_seq_one_letter_code
_entity_poly.pdbx_strand_id
1 'polypeptide(L)' 'MPLQSALVSDPQLRINQAAGQPGAKARELATYFVGQVVGSLDRVRSARSVVLDMVEEFIDTVGQLQGLVQR' A
#
# COMPACT_ATOMS: atom_id res chain seq x y z
N MET A 1 -9.60 -1.18 5.54
CA MET A 1 -8.30 -1.68 6.06
C MET A 1 -8.28 -1.87 7.59
N PRO A 2 -9.27 -2.49 8.24
CA PRO A 2 -9.31 -2.57 9.71
C PRO A 2 -8.30 -3.59 10.31
N LEU A 3 -7.98 -4.67 9.59
CA LEU A 3 -7.15 -5.75 10.13
C LEU A 3 -5.67 -5.38 10.29
N GLN A 4 -5.07 -4.65 9.34
CA GLN A 4 -3.66 -4.23 9.47
C GLN A 4 -3.50 -3.32 10.68
N SER A 5 -4.32 -2.27 10.79
CA SER A 5 -4.28 -1.36 11.93
C SER A 5 -4.55 -2.09 13.24
N ALA A 6 -5.51 -3.03 13.28
CA ALA A 6 -5.77 -3.82 14.48
C ALA A 6 -4.55 -4.65 14.94
N LEU A 7 -3.75 -5.17 14.02
CA LEU A 7 -2.59 -6.00 14.34
C LEU A 7 -1.34 -5.20 14.73
N VAL A 8 -1.15 -4.00 14.18
CA VAL A 8 0.12 -3.26 14.34
C VAL A 8 0.02 -1.98 15.17
N SER A 9 -1.17 -1.50 15.54
CA SER A 9 -1.31 -0.19 16.21
C SER A 9 -0.53 -0.09 17.53
N ASP A 10 -0.67 -1.06 18.42
CA ASP A 10 0.03 -1.07 19.73
C ASP A 10 1.56 -1.11 19.60
N PRO A 11 2.17 -2.03 18.82
CA PRO A 11 3.61 -2.00 18.62
C PRO A 11 4.07 -0.72 17.89
N GLN A 12 3.30 -0.20 16.93
CA GLN A 12 3.61 1.06 16.23
C GLN A 12 3.65 2.25 17.21
N LEU A 13 2.71 2.31 18.16
CA LEU A 13 2.69 3.34 19.21
C LEU A 13 3.97 3.29 20.06
N ARG A 14 4.35 2.10 20.51
CA ARG A 14 5.56 1.88 21.34
C ARG A 14 6.84 2.22 20.59
N ILE A 15 6.93 1.84 19.31
CA ILE A 15 8.06 2.20 18.43
C ILE A 15 8.18 3.71 18.33
N ASN A 16 7.08 4.42 18.03
CA ASN A 16 7.11 5.88 17.89
C ASN A 16 7.52 6.59 19.18
N GLN A 17 7.08 6.12 20.34
CA GLN A 17 7.51 6.66 21.64
C GLN A 17 9.01 6.46 21.88
N ALA A 18 9.52 5.24 21.63
CA ALA A 18 10.93 4.91 21.81
C ALA A 18 11.84 5.66 20.81
N ALA A 19 11.35 5.89 19.59
CA ALA A 19 12.07 6.62 18.56
C ALA A 19 12.39 8.07 18.94
N GLY A 20 11.66 8.67 19.90
CA GLY A 20 11.93 10.04 20.37
C GLY A 20 13.27 10.19 21.11
N GLN A 21 13.86 9.11 21.63
CA GLN A 21 15.07 9.17 22.43
C GLN A 21 16.33 9.36 21.55
N PRO A 22 17.35 10.13 22.01
CA PRO A 22 18.62 10.25 21.29
C PRO A 22 19.30 8.89 21.10
N GLY A 23 19.78 8.59 19.89
CA GLY A 23 20.49 7.35 19.58
C GLY A 23 19.64 6.07 19.54
N ALA A 24 18.31 6.16 19.66
CA ALA A 24 17.45 4.98 19.67
C ALA A 24 17.31 4.32 18.29
N LYS A 25 17.59 3.01 18.22
CA LYS A 25 17.37 2.17 17.02
C LYS A 25 15.90 2.09 16.60
N ALA A 26 14.96 2.35 17.51
CA ALA A 26 13.52 2.41 17.20
C ALA A 26 13.20 3.44 16.11
N ARG A 27 14.06 4.45 15.90
CA ARG A 27 13.92 5.43 14.83
C ARG A 27 14.02 4.81 13.43
N GLU A 28 14.69 3.67 13.28
CA GLU A 28 14.74 2.88 12.03
C GLU A 28 13.41 2.17 11.74
N LEU A 29 12.60 1.92 12.76
CA LEU A 29 11.29 1.24 12.67
C LEU A 29 10.10 2.21 12.64
N ALA A 30 10.34 3.51 12.88
CA ALA A 30 9.32 4.55 12.84
C ALA A 30 9.01 4.94 11.39
N THR A 31 8.15 4.16 10.74
CA THR A 31 7.76 4.32 9.33
C THR A 31 6.35 4.93 9.17
N TYR A 32 6.06 5.43 7.97
CA TYR A 32 4.76 5.98 7.58
C TYR A 32 3.72 4.89 7.32
N PHE A 33 2.45 5.27 7.44
CA PHE A 33 1.34 4.40 7.11
C PHE A 33 1.25 4.17 5.60
N VAL A 34 1.13 2.90 5.21
CA VAL A 34 0.90 2.47 3.83
C VAL A 34 -0.15 1.36 3.81
N GLY A 35 -0.94 1.30 2.74
CA GLY A 35 -1.91 0.23 2.52
C GLY A 35 -1.25 -1.08 2.06
N GLN A 36 -1.98 -2.21 2.15
CA GLN A 36 -1.48 -3.54 1.80
C GLN A 36 -0.95 -3.66 0.36
N VAL A 37 -1.50 -2.87 -0.56
CA VAL A 37 -1.10 -2.88 -1.99
C VAL A 37 0.31 -2.30 -2.20
N VAL A 38 0.92 -1.63 -1.20
CA VAL A 38 2.24 -0.99 -1.33
C VAL A 38 3.32 -1.93 -1.87
N GLY A 39 3.27 -3.22 -1.54
CA GLY A 39 4.24 -4.22 -2.01
C GLY A 39 4.19 -4.50 -3.51
N SER A 40 3.13 -4.06 -4.20
CA SER A 40 3.00 -4.14 -5.66
C SER A 40 3.55 -2.91 -6.39
N LEU A 41 3.95 -1.85 -5.66
CA LEU A 41 4.47 -0.63 -6.26
C LEU A 41 5.98 -0.77 -6.50
N ASP A 42 6.42 -0.62 -7.74
CA ASP A 42 7.80 -0.86 -8.18
C ASP A 42 8.55 0.41 -8.63
N ARG A 43 7.82 1.48 -8.96
CA ARG A 43 8.38 2.72 -9.49
C ARG A 43 7.52 3.93 -9.17
N VAL A 44 8.18 5.10 -9.09
CA VAL A 44 7.50 6.39 -8.96
C VAL A 44 6.93 6.79 -10.32
N ARG A 45 5.66 7.21 -10.35
CA ARG A 45 4.94 7.64 -11.56
C ARG A 45 4.17 8.93 -11.28
N SER A 46 3.86 9.67 -12.35
CA SER A 46 2.94 10.79 -12.25
C SER A 46 1.53 10.31 -11.96
N ALA A 47 0.74 11.10 -11.22
CA ALA A 47 -0.65 10.77 -10.92
C ALA A 47 -1.47 10.53 -12.21
N ARG A 48 -1.19 11.29 -13.28
CA ARG A 48 -1.82 11.11 -14.59
C ARG A 48 -1.57 9.71 -15.17
N SER A 49 -0.32 9.25 -15.15
CA SER A 49 0.03 7.91 -15.65
C SER A 49 -0.64 6.83 -14.82
N VAL A 50 -0.64 6.95 -13.49
CA VAL A 50 -1.30 5.97 -12.61
C VAL A 50 -2.79 5.83 -12.95
N VAL A 51 -3.49 6.95 -13.12
CA VAL A 51 -4.94 6.92 -13.44
C VAL A 51 -5.18 6.36 -14.84
N LEU A 52 -4.35 6.70 -15.82
CA LEU A 52 -4.48 6.15 -17.17
C LEU A 52 -4.29 4.63 -17.17
N ASP A 53 -3.21 4.15 -16.54
CA ASP A 53 -2.92 2.72 -16.42
C ASP A 53 -4.08 1.98 -15.73
N MET A 54 -4.67 2.55 -14.67
CA MET A 54 -5.82 1.95 -13.96
C MET A 54 -7.04 1.79 -14.87
N VAL A 55 -7.33 2.78 -15.73
CA VAL A 55 -8.47 2.73 -16.64
C VAL A 55 -8.23 1.71 -17.74
N GLU A 56 -7.03 1.68 -18.31
CA GLU A 56 -6.63 0.72 -19.35
C GLU A 56 -6.72 -0.73 -18.82
N GLU A 57 -6.11 -1.01 -17.66
CA GLU A 57 -6.14 -2.34 -17.04
C GLU A 57 -7.58 -2.79 -16.72
N PHE A 58 -8.45 -1.87 -16.28
CA PHE A 58 -9.85 -2.17 -16.04
C PHE A 58 -10.59 -2.57 -17.33
N ILE A 59 -10.41 -1.82 -18.42
CA ILE A 59 -11.02 -2.11 -19.72
C ILE A 59 -10.60 -3.50 -20.19
N ASP A 60 -9.29 -3.79 -20.15
CA ASP A 60 -8.74 -5.07 -20.57
C ASP A 60 -9.29 -6.22 -19.72
N THR A 61 -9.34 -6.05 -18.39
CA THR A 61 -9.84 -7.06 -17.46
C THR A 61 -11.32 -7.35 -17.69
N VAL A 62 -12.16 -6.32 -17.86
CA VAL A 62 -13.59 -6.51 -18.13
C VAL A 62 -13.80 -7.17 -19.49
N GLY A 63 -13.04 -6.79 -20.52
CA GLY A 63 -13.11 -7.44 -21.84
C GLY A 63 -12.77 -8.93 -21.77
N GLN A 64 -11.73 -9.30 -21.02
CA GLN A 64 -11.37 -10.70 -20.78
C GLN A 64 -12.48 -11.47 -20.06
N LEU A 65 -13.05 -10.89 -18.98
CA LEU A 65 -14.14 -11.52 -18.24
C LEU A 65 -15.38 -11.73 -19.11
N GLN A 66 -15.74 -10.77 -19.96
CA GLN A 66 -16.85 -10.91 -20.92
C GLN A 66 -16.59 -12.05 -21.92
N GLY A 67 -15.36 -12.16 -22.43
CA GLY A 67 -14.96 -13.24 -23.33
C GLY A 67 -14.99 -14.63 -22.70
N LEU A 68 -14.97 -14.74 -21.36
CA LEU A 68 -15.15 -16.01 -20.64
C LEU A 68 -16.61 -16.42 -20.51
N VAL A 69 -17.55 -15.46 -20.48
CA VAL A 69 -18.99 -15.71 -20.33
C VAL A 69 -19.67 -16.02 -21.68
N GLN A 70 -19.10 -15.54 -22.79
CA GLN A 70 -19.65 -15.75 -24.14
C GLN A 70 -19.19 -17.05 -24.82
N ARG A 71 -18.39 -17.86 -24.14
CA ARG A 71 -18.03 -19.22 -24.57
C ARG A 71 -18.97 -20.24 -23.94
#